data_AF-W7WX44-F1
#
_entry.id   AF-W7WX44-F1
#
_cell.length_a   1.000
_cell.length_b   1.000
_cell.length_c   1.000
_cell.angle_alpha   90.00
_cell.angle_beta   90.00
_cell.angle_gamma   90.00
#
_symmetry.space_group_name_H-M   'P 1'
#
loop_
_entity.id
_entity.type
_entity.pdbx_description
1 polymer ?
#
loop_
_entity_poly.entity_id
_entity_poly.type
_entity_poly.pdbx_seq_one_letter_code
_entity_poly.pdbx_strand_id
1 'polypeptide(L)'
;MICIFPGLVSSINEPYIINILAKCYKHGYEVCLLNDRLYTNRDNGRGVSFPKNKPFTFVDDYKKILEIIKDQYQGYTFYAIGHSFGANTLARYLGLYANENIFSAAVCVSNPWDFYLGQRYLSKTIDQFLLNSRKKILRQYKHIFKDQKPNYTNYDYDELLQTKNCRELDNKFTSKLLGYRTADEYYKNISSIHYIDQIKIPVLFIQSKDDPILSENTLPIDEVNNNKNLIMIVTNTGGHVGWFEGLFQPKRWYLKPTLEFIDYLEQLN
;
A
#
# COMPACT_ATOMS: atom_id res chain seq x y z
N MET A 1 -2.27 17.54 8.34
CA MET A 1 -2.10 16.16 8.83
C MET A 1 -1.62 15.25 7.70
N ILE A 2 -0.70 14.33 7.96
CA ILE A 2 -0.22 13.34 6.98
C ILE A 2 -0.76 11.95 7.33
N CYS A 3 -1.46 11.31 6.39
CA CYS A 3 -1.93 9.93 6.48
C CYS A 3 -0.92 8.98 5.83
N ILE A 4 -0.40 8.01 6.59
CA ILE A 4 0.58 7.03 6.13
C ILE A 4 -0.11 5.72 5.76
N PHE A 5 0.08 5.26 4.53
CA PHE A 5 -0.37 3.98 4.01
C PHE A 5 0.80 2.99 4.00
N PRO A 6 0.87 2.03 4.95
CA PRO A 6 1.99 1.11 5.06
C PRO A 6 1.96 0.04 3.96
N GLY A 7 3.12 -0.58 3.74
CA GLY A 7 3.28 -1.72 2.83
C GLY A 7 2.65 -3.02 3.35
N LEU A 8 2.69 -4.06 2.52
CA LEU A 8 2.16 -5.38 2.85
C LEU A 8 2.89 -5.98 4.06
N VAL A 9 2.17 -6.59 5.00
CA VAL A 9 2.73 -7.21 6.22
C VAL A 9 3.51 -6.26 7.13
N SER A 10 3.37 -4.96 6.92
CA SER A 10 4.05 -3.97 7.76
C SER A 10 3.37 -3.85 9.13
N SER A 11 4.15 -3.36 10.09
CA SER A 11 3.72 -2.92 11.42
C SER A 11 4.27 -1.53 11.71
N ILE A 12 3.86 -0.92 12.83
CA ILE A 12 4.46 0.34 13.29
C ILE A 12 5.97 0.23 13.56
N ASN A 13 6.46 -0.99 13.80
CA ASN A 13 7.86 -1.24 14.13
C ASN A 13 8.78 -1.34 12.89
N GLU A 14 8.22 -1.22 11.68
CA GLU A 14 9.05 -1.25 10.47
C GLU A 14 9.98 -0.04 10.43
N PRO A 15 11.30 -0.21 10.16
CA PRO A 15 12.25 0.89 10.18
C PRO A 15 11.85 2.06 9.27
N TYR A 16 11.31 1.78 8.09
CA TYR A 16 10.88 2.84 7.16
C TYR A 16 9.67 3.62 7.70
N ILE A 17 8.73 2.95 8.40
CA ILE A 17 7.59 3.58 9.07
C ILE A 17 8.08 4.48 10.20
N ILE A 18 8.92 3.98 11.10
CA ILE A 18 9.50 4.79 12.19
C ILE A 18 10.21 6.02 11.64
N ASN A 19 10.98 5.84 10.55
CA ASN A 19 11.73 6.94 9.92
C ASN A 19 10.79 8.02 9.35
N ILE A 20 9.75 7.64 8.59
CA ILE A 20 8.82 8.63 8.02
C ILE A 20 7.98 9.30 9.10
N LEU A 21 7.52 8.57 10.11
CA LEU A 21 6.79 9.13 11.26
C LEU A 21 7.63 10.19 11.98
N ALA A 22 8.88 9.85 12.32
CA ALA A 22 9.79 10.78 13.00
C ALA A 22 10.10 12.02 12.14
N LYS A 23 10.22 11.85 10.82
CA LYS A 23 10.44 12.96 9.89
C LYS A 23 9.23 13.87 9.75
N CYS A 24 8.03 13.32 9.60
CA CYS A 24 6.79 14.10 9.55
C CYS A 24 6.60 14.91 10.84
N TYR A 25 6.79 14.28 12.00
CA TYR A 25 6.68 14.95 13.30
C TYR A 25 7.70 16.09 13.44
N LYS A 26 8.95 15.88 13.00
CA LYS A 26 9.99 16.92 13.01
C LYS A 26 9.65 18.11 12.10
N HIS A 27 8.88 17.91 11.04
CA HIS A 27 8.41 18.97 10.14
C HIS A 27 7.11 19.64 10.64
N GLY A 28 6.61 19.28 11.83
CA GLY A 28 5.43 19.91 12.43
C GLY A 28 4.09 19.30 12.00
N TYR A 29 4.09 18.18 11.28
CA TYR A 29 2.85 17.50 10.90
C TYR A 29 2.33 16.59 12.01
N GLU A 30 1.04 16.67 12.26
CA GLU A 30 0.30 15.54 12.85
C GLU A 30 0.24 14.38 11.86
N VAL A 31 0.34 13.15 12.37
CA VAL A 31 0.47 11.95 11.55
C VAL A 31 -0.55 10.89 11.94
N CYS A 32 -1.23 10.33 10.95
CA CYS A 32 -2.14 9.19 11.12
C CYS A 32 -1.55 7.98 10.40
N LEU A 33 -1.17 6.93 11.13
CA LEU A 33 -0.77 5.66 10.53
C LEU A 33 -2.00 4.79 10.30
N LEU A 34 -2.33 4.56 9.03
CA LEU A 34 -3.44 3.70 8.66
C LEU A 34 -3.01 2.23 8.67
N ASN A 35 -3.96 1.35 8.89
CA ASN A 35 -3.72 -0.10 8.89
C ASN A 35 -4.79 -0.77 8.05
N ASP A 36 -4.41 -1.69 7.15
CA ASP A 36 -5.37 -2.55 6.48
C ASP A 36 -5.87 -3.65 7.44
N ARG A 37 -6.94 -4.35 7.07
CA ARG A 37 -7.56 -5.38 7.93
C ARG A 37 -6.99 -6.79 7.75
N LEU A 38 -6.29 -7.06 6.66
CA LEU A 38 -5.90 -8.42 6.27
C LEU A 38 -4.45 -8.73 6.58
N TYR A 39 -3.54 -7.95 6.01
CA TYR A 39 -2.12 -8.24 6.05
C TYR A 39 -1.34 -7.29 6.94
N THR A 40 -1.90 -6.20 7.44
CA THR A 40 -1.19 -5.40 8.45
C THR A 40 -0.98 -6.21 9.74
N ASN A 41 0.27 -6.25 10.23
CA ASN A 41 0.60 -6.86 11.51
C ASN A 41 0.24 -5.90 12.65
N ARG A 42 -1.01 -5.99 13.11
CA ARG A 42 -1.50 -5.26 14.29
C ARG A 42 -1.16 -6.06 15.55
N ASP A 43 -0.71 -5.38 16.60
CA ASP A 43 -0.39 -5.97 17.91
C ASP A 43 -1.48 -6.97 18.36
N ASN A 44 -1.17 -8.26 18.16
CA ASN A 44 -2.06 -9.41 18.43
C ASN A 44 -3.46 -9.40 17.77
N GLY A 45 -3.66 -8.63 16.70
CA GLY A 45 -4.89 -8.70 15.89
C GLY A 45 -6.13 -8.13 16.57
N ARG A 46 -5.96 -7.39 17.67
CA ARG A 46 -7.07 -6.74 18.36
C ARG A 46 -7.85 -5.85 17.39
N GLY A 47 -9.17 -6.02 17.38
CA GLY A 47 -10.08 -5.23 16.55
C GLY A 47 -10.12 -5.59 15.07
N VAL A 48 -9.46 -6.68 14.64
CA VAL A 48 -9.63 -7.18 13.27
C VAL A 48 -10.97 -7.93 13.18
N SER A 49 -11.83 -7.48 12.28
CA SER A 49 -13.08 -8.16 11.94
C SER A 49 -13.33 -8.09 10.44
N PHE A 50 -14.04 -9.09 9.93
CA PHE A 50 -14.43 -9.18 8.53
C PHE A 50 -15.96 -9.17 8.42
N PRO A 51 -16.55 -8.54 7.40
CA PRO A 51 -17.98 -8.62 7.19
C PRO A 51 -18.39 -10.09 7.03
N LYS A 52 -19.47 -10.52 7.69
CA LYS A 52 -19.86 -11.94 7.66
C LYS A 52 -20.47 -12.36 6.33
N ASN A 53 -21.20 -11.47 5.66
CA ASN A 53 -22.12 -11.82 4.58
C ASN A 53 -21.85 -11.11 3.25
N LYS A 54 -20.78 -10.30 3.16
CA LYS A 54 -20.42 -9.64 1.90
C LYS A 54 -18.91 -9.41 1.78
N PRO A 55 -18.36 -9.46 0.56
CA PRO A 55 -16.99 -9.03 0.30
C PRO A 55 -16.72 -7.58 0.71
N PHE A 56 -15.44 -7.25 0.79
CA PHE A 56 -14.94 -5.88 0.97
C PHE A 56 -13.75 -5.66 0.04
N THR A 57 -13.35 -4.39 -0.14
CA THR A 57 -12.09 -4.05 -0.77
C THR A 57 -11.24 -3.20 0.17
N PHE A 58 -9.92 -3.27 0.02
CA PHE A 58 -9.01 -2.41 0.80
C PHE A 58 -9.33 -0.92 0.59
N VAL A 59 -9.63 -0.52 -0.65
CA VAL A 59 -9.88 0.88 -1.01
C VAL A 59 -11.16 1.40 -0.36
N ASP A 60 -12.22 0.59 -0.25
CA ASP A 60 -13.46 0.99 0.44
C ASP A 60 -13.27 1.13 1.96
N ASP A 61 -12.40 0.30 2.54
CA ASP A 61 -12.04 0.42 3.96
C ASP A 61 -11.29 1.73 4.21
N TYR A 62 -10.31 2.04 3.36
CA TYR A 62 -9.58 3.30 3.45
C TYR A 62 -10.51 4.49 3.24
N LYS A 63 -11.42 4.46 2.25
CA LYS A 63 -12.40 5.53 2.04
C LYS A 63 -13.19 5.82 3.33
N LYS A 64 -13.76 4.80 3.95
CA LYS A 64 -14.52 4.96 5.20
C LYS A 64 -13.69 5.52 6.35
N ILE A 65 -12.47 5.03 6.52
CA ILE A 65 -11.58 5.52 7.59
C ILE A 65 -11.22 6.99 7.34
N LEU A 66 -10.97 7.38 6.09
CA LEU A 66 -10.65 8.75 5.72
C LEU A 66 -11.84 9.70 5.88
N GLU A 67 -13.07 9.24 5.60
CA GLU A 67 -14.29 10.00 5.90
C GLU A 67 -14.41 10.29 7.41
N ILE A 68 -14.16 9.29 8.26
CA ILE A 68 -14.15 9.45 9.73
C ILE A 68 -13.05 10.42 10.17
N ILE A 69 -11.83 10.27 9.63
CA ILE A 69 -10.71 11.16 9.96
C ILE A 69 -11.03 12.60 9.55
N LYS A 70 -11.57 12.81 8.35
CA LYS A 70 -11.93 14.16 7.88
C LYS A 70 -13.00 14.80 8.75
N ASP A 71 -14.00 14.03 9.20
CA ASP A 71 -15.05 14.53 10.08
C ASP A 71 -14.54 14.84 11.50
N GLN A 72 -13.62 14.01 12.03
CA GLN A 72 -13.05 14.22 13.35
C GLN A 72 -12.04 15.39 13.40
N TYR A 73 -11.30 15.61 12.31
CA TYR A 73 -10.24 16.62 12.21
C TYR A 73 -10.63 17.73 11.23
N GLN A 74 -11.77 18.38 11.50
CA GLN A 74 -12.26 19.49 10.67
C GLN A 74 -11.25 20.66 10.67
N GLY A 75 -11.06 21.29 9.52
CA GLY A 75 -10.12 22.40 9.34
C GLY A 75 -8.67 21.99 9.07
N TYR A 76 -8.35 20.69 9.12
CA TYR A 76 -7.03 20.21 8.72
C TYR A 76 -6.91 20.08 7.21
N THR A 77 -5.78 20.50 6.65
CA THR A 77 -5.33 20.07 5.32
C THR A 77 -4.74 18.67 5.41
N PHE A 78 -5.14 17.77 4.52
CA PHE A 78 -4.68 16.38 4.54
C PHE A 78 -3.72 16.08 3.40
N TYR A 79 -2.68 15.32 3.71
CA TYR A 79 -1.71 14.76 2.77
C TYR A 79 -1.60 13.26 2.97
N ALA A 80 -1.08 12.55 1.97
CA ALA A 80 -0.89 11.12 2.04
C ALA A 80 0.53 10.69 1.66
N ILE A 81 1.07 9.69 2.36
CA ILE A 81 2.30 9.02 1.96
C ILE A 81 2.06 7.51 1.97
N GLY A 82 2.18 6.87 0.82
CA GLY A 82 2.08 5.42 0.69
C GLY A 82 3.42 4.77 0.37
N HIS A 83 3.64 3.58 0.91
CA HIS A 83 4.80 2.75 0.58
C HIS A 83 4.36 1.39 0.05
N SER A 84 4.99 0.88 -1.01
CA SER A 84 4.75 -0.47 -1.52
C SER A 84 3.26 -0.72 -1.80
N PHE A 85 2.68 -1.80 -1.27
CA PHE A 85 1.24 -2.08 -1.36
C PHE A 85 0.34 -0.95 -0.87
N GLY A 86 0.78 -0.17 0.12
CA GLY A 86 0.09 1.03 0.60
C GLY A 86 0.12 2.16 -0.43
N ALA A 87 1.23 2.34 -1.14
CA ALA A 87 1.31 3.27 -2.28
C ALA A 87 0.31 2.89 -3.37
N ASN A 88 0.23 1.59 -3.71
CA ASN A 88 -0.71 1.13 -4.73
C ASN A 88 -2.16 1.36 -4.30
N THR A 89 -2.46 1.10 -3.03
CA THR A 89 -3.81 1.31 -2.51
C THR A 89 -4.17 2.80 -2.47
N LEU A 90 -3.22 3.66 -2.12
CA LEU A 90 -3.38 5.12 -2.16
C LEU A 90 -3.62 5.62 -3.59
N ALA A 91 -2.79 5.21 -4.56
CA ALA A 91 -2.96 5.61 -5.97
C ALA A 91 -4.34 5.17 -6.51
N ARG A 92 -4.78 3.95 -6.16
CA ARG A 92 -6.14 3.47 -6.50
C ARG A 92 -7.23 4.30 -5.86
N TYR A 93 -7.11 4.63 -4.58
CA TYR A 93 -8.06 5.48 -3.87
C TYR A 93 -8.19 6.85 -4.54
N LEU A 94 -7.05 7.47 -4.87
CA LEU A 94 -7.01 8.78 -5.53
C LEU A 94 -7.65 8.76 -6.93
N GLY A 95 -7.50 7.67 -7.68
CA GLY A 95 -8.15 7.52 -8.99
C GLY A 95 -9.64 7.20 -8.89
N LEU A 96 -10.01 6.18 -8.11
CA LEU A 96 -11.39 5.72 -7.95
C LEU A 96 -12.30 6.78 -7.33
N TYR A 97 -11.78 7.53 -6.36
CA TYR A 97 -12.52 8.53 -5.61
C TYR A 97 -12.02 9.94 -5.91
N ALA A 98 -11.55 10.21 -7.14
CA ALA A 98 -10.92 11.48 -7.51
C ALA A 98 -11.69 12.74 -7.09
N ASN A 99 -13.03 12.73 -7.13
CA ASN A 99 -13.86 13.87 -6.72
C ASN A 99 -14.17 13.92 -5.21
N GLU A 100 -14.03 12.81 -4.52
CA GLU A 100 -14.37 12.65 -3.09
C GLU A 100 -13.11 12.59 -2.21
N ASN A 101 -11.94 12.45 -2.82
CA ASN A 101 -10.67 12.31 -2.13
C ASN A 101 -10.40 13.55 -1.26
N ILE A 102 -9.82 13.33 -0.09
CA ILE A 102 -9.64 14.37 0.93
C ILE A 102 -8.27 15.04 0.88
N PHE A 103 -7.36 14.52 0.05
CA PHE A 103 -5.95 14.88 0.09
C PHE A 103 -5.65 16.04 -0.84
N SER A 104 -4.79 16.96 -0.41
CA SER A 104 -4.29 18.05 -1.25
C SER A 104 -3.08 17.64 -2.07
N ALA A 105 -2.29 16.68 -1.57
CA ALA A 105 -1.20 16.05 -2.30
C ALA A 105 -0.88 14.66 -1.75
N ALA A 106 -0.18 13.85 -2.54
CA ALA A 106 0.28 12.54 -2.11
C ALA A 106 1.69 12.18 -2.59
N VAL A 107 2.37 11.31 -1.83
CA VAL A 107 3.64 10.69 -2.24
C VAL A 107 3.52 9.18 -2.19
N CYS A 108 3.94 8.51 -3.26
CA CYS A 108 3.87 7.06 -3.44
C CYS A 108 5.29 6.51 -3.66
N VAL A 109 5.80 5.80 -2.67
CA VAL A 109 7.17 5.25 -2.68
C VAL A 109 7.12 3.77 -3.01
N SER A 110 7.85 3.38 -4.07
CA SER A 110 7.94 2.00 -4.57
C SER A 110 6.58 1.39 -4.84
N ASN A 111 5.80 2.08 -5.67
CA ASN A 111 4.43 1.71 -5.99
C ASN A 111 4.40 0.52 -6.96
N PRO A 112 3.81 -0.64 -6.60
CA PRO A 112 3.48 -1.67 -7.57
C PRO A 112 2.34 -1.20 -8.48
N TRP A 113 2.53 -1.30 -9.80
CA TRP A 113 1.59 -0.74 -10.79
C TRP A 113 0.63 -1.77 -11.37
N ASP A 114 1.19 -2.88 -11.87
CA ASP A 114 0.49 -4.01 -12.47
C ASP A 114 0.89 -5.30 -11.75
N PHE A 115 -0.02 -5.86 -10.96
CA PHE A 115 0.22 -7.09 -10.22
C PHE A 115 0.20 -8.32 -11.12
N TYR A 116 -0.55 -8.29 -12.22
CA TYR A 116 -0.64 -9.41 -13.14
C TYR A 116 0.65 -9.56 -13.97
N LEU A 117 1.19 -8.44 -14.45
CA LEU A 117 2.49 -8.40 -15.11
C LEU A 117 3.63 -8.58 -14.10
N GLY A 118 3.57 -7.86 -12.97
CA GLY A 118 4.61 -7.86 -11.94
C GLY A 118 4.92 -9.24 -11.36
N GLN A 119 3.91 -10.11 -11.20
CA GLN A 119 4.15 -11.47 -10.71
C GLN A 119 5.14 -12.26 -11.60
N ARG A 120 5.23 -11.93 -12.90
CA ARG A 120 6.08 -12.66 -13.86
C ARG A 120 7.57 -12.39 -13.63
N TYR A 121 7.88 -11.24 -13.01
CA TYR A 121 9.24 -10.81 -12.70
C TYR A 121 9.63 -11.09 -11.24
N LEU A 122 8.67 -11.49 -10.41
CA LEU A 122 8.91 -11.76 -9.00
C LEU A 122 9.81 -12.98 -8.84
N SER A 123 10.99 -12.79 -8.25
CA SER A 123 11.90 -13.89 -7.99
C SER A 123 11.29 -14.89 -7.00
N LYS A 124 11.64 -16.17 -7.15
CA LYS A 124 11.17 -17.23 -6.24
C LYS A 124 11.50 -16.91 -4.77
N THR A 125 12.67 -16.35 -4.49
CA THR A 125 13.09 -16.00 -3.12
C THR A 125 12.18 -14.95 -2.50
N ILE A 126 11.86 -13.89 -3.26
CA ILE A 126 10.97 -12.82 -2.79
C ILE A 126 9.55 -13.33 -2.66
N ASP A 127 9.06 -14.11 -3.62
CA ASP A 127 7.74 -14.75 -3.54
C ASP A 127 7.60 -15.60 -2.27
N GLN A 128 8.61 -16.42 -1.94
CA GLN A 128 8.59 -17.21 -0.71
C GLN A 128 8.65 -16.35 0.56
N PHE A 129 9.44 -15.26 0.55
CA PHE A 129 9.49 -14.33 1.68
C PHE A 129 8.11 -13.70 1.94
N LEU A 130 7.45 -13.19 0.90
CA LEU A 130 6.11 -12.60 0.99
C LEU A 130 5.07 -13.64 1.41
N LEU A 131 5.11 -14.84 0.84
CA LEU A 131 4.22 -15.94 1.20
C LEU A 131 4.34 -16.29 2.69
N ASN A 132 5.57 -16.46 3.18
CA ASN A 132 5.82 -16.84 4.57
C ASN A 132 5.38 -15.74 5.56
N SER A 133 5.63 -14.48 5.22
CA SER A 133 5.17 -13.32 5.99
C SER A 133 3.65 -13.30 6.09
N ARG A 134 2.94 -13.56 4.99
CA ARG A 134 1.47 -13.63 4.97
C ARG A 134 0.94 -14.84 5.74
N LYS A 135 1.55 -16.01 5.60
CA LYS A 135 1.19 -17.21 6.39
C LYS A 135 1.42 -16.99 7.89
N LYS A 136 2.43 -16.21 8.29
CA LYS A 136 2.63 -15.82 9.69
C LYS A 136 1.42 -15.04 10.23
N ILE A 137 0.90 -14.08 9.46
CA ILE A 137 -0.35 -13.37 9.80
C ILE A 137 -1.53 -14.33 9.92
N LEU A 138 -1.70 -15.26 8.97
CA LEU A 138 -2.78 -16.25 9.02
C LEU A 138 -2.70 -17.16 10.26
N ARG A 139 -1.49 -17.50 10.71
CA ARG A 139 -1.27 -18.25 11.96
C ARG A 139 -1.59 -17.40 13.18
N GLN A 140 -1.13 -16.15 13.20
CA GLN A 140 -1.36 -15.21 14.30
C GLN A 140 -2.85 -14.95 14.52
N TYR A 141 -3.63 -14.85 13.43
CA TYR A 141 -5.08 -14.61 13.47
C TYR A 141 -5.90 -15.85 13.11
N LYS A 142 -5.41 -17.04 13.51
CA LYS A 142 -6.08 -18.32 13.24
C LYS A 142 -7.54 -18.32 13.69
N HIS A 143 -7.85 -17.76 14.86
CA HIS A 143 -9.23 -17.67 15.37
C HIS A 143 -10.16 -16.90 14.43
N ILE A 144 -9.64 -15.92 13.69
CA ILE A 144 -10.43 -15.15 12.72
C ILE A 144 -10.60 -15.96 11.44
N PHE A 145 -9.49 -16.47 10.89
CA PHE A 145 -9.51 -17.10 9.57
C PHE A 145 -9.99 -18.55 9.56
N LYS A 146 -9.95 -19.25 10.69
CA LYS A 146 -10.46 -20.62 10.85
C LYS A 146 -11.84 -20.64 11.51
N ASP A 147 -11.99 -19.98 12.66
CA ASP A 147 -13.17 -20.15 13.51
C ASP A 147 -14.26 -19.10 13.20
N GLN A 148 -13.88 -17.92 12.71
CA GLN A 148 -14.80 -16.81 12.38
C GLN A 148 -14.80 -16.48 10.88
N LYS A 149 -14.53 -17.47 10.02
CA LYS A 149 -14.43 -17.25 8.57
C LYS A 149 -15.73 -16.64 8.02
N PRO A 150 -15.67 -15.68 7.08
CA PRO A 150 -16.87 -15.12 6.48
C PRO A 150 -17.71 -16.17 5.75
N ASN A 151 -19.04 -16.10 5.87
CA ASN A 151 -19.98 -17.10 5.36
C ASN A 151 -19.97 -17.21 3.82
N TYR A 152 -19.60 -16.12 3.14
CA TYR A 152 -19.52 -16.07 1.67
C TYR A 152 -18.22 -16.68 1.11
N THR A 153 -17.30 -17.10 1.99
CA THR A 153 -16.04 -17.72 1.59
C THR A 153 -16.05 -19.21 1.87
N ASN A 154 -15.45 -20.01 0.98
CA ASN A 154 -15.37 -21.47 1.13
C ASN A 154 -13.92 -21.98 1.08
N TYR A 155 -12.98 -21.22 1.64
CA TYR A 155 -11.59 -21.67 1.72
C TYR A 155 -11.40 -22.63 2.91
N ASP A 156 -10.44 -23.55 2.77
CA ASP A 156 -9.94 -24.39 3.84
C ASP A 156 -8.68 -23.75 4.44
N TYR A 157 -8.70 -23.47 5.74
CA TYR A 157 -7.60 -22.81 6.44
C TYR A 157 -6.28 -23.61 6.39
N ASP A 158 -6.35 -24.93 6.59
CA ASP A 158 -5.16 -25.77 6.66
C ASP A 158 -4.53 -25.90 5.26
N GLU A 159 -5.34 -25.93 4.18
CA GLU A 159 -4.85 -25.84 2.81
C GLU A 159 -4.14 -24.51 2.49
N LEU A 160 -4.59 -23.38 3.08
CA LEU A 160 -3.93 -22.09 2.87
C LEU A 160 -2.47 -22.12 3.32
N LEU A 161 -2.20 -22.84 4.40
CA LEU A 161 -0.85 -22.98 4.96
C LEU A 161 0.05 -23.88 4.09
N GLN A 162 -0.53 -24.68 3.18
CA GLN A 162 0.19 -25.57 2.26
C GLN A 162 0.45 -24.96 0.86
N THR A 163 -0.06 -23.76 0.60
CA THR A 163 0.15 -23.07 -0.69
C THR A 163 1.64 -22.85 -0.99
N LYS A 164 2.05 -22.93 -2.25
CA LYS A 164 3.47 -22.96 -2.64
C LYS A 164 4.04 -21.63 -3.07
N ASN A 165 3.20 -20.65 -3.39
CA ASN A 165 3.59 -19.31 -3.84
C ASN A 165 2.48 -18.30 -3.52
N CYS A 166 2.77 -17.00 -3.64
CA CYS A 166 1.79 -15.93 -3.37
C CYS A 166 0.56 -16.07 -4.26
N ARG A 167 0.72 -16.43 -5.53
CA ARG A 167 -0.39 -16.58 -6.48
C ARG A 167 -1.37 -17.67 -6.08
N GLU A 168 -0.88 -18.81 -5.60
CA GLU A 168 -1.75 -19.90 -5.12
C GLU A 168 -2.52 -19.45 -3.88
N LEU A 169 -1.86 -18.77 -2.94
CA LEU A 169 -2.53 -18.18 -1.78
C LEU A 169 -3.58 -17.15 -2.20
N ASP A 170 -3.27 -16.27 -3.14
CA ASP A 170 -4.20 -15.28 -3.66
C ASP A 170 -5.41 -15.92 -4.34
N ASN A 171 -5.20 -16.99 -5.12
CA ASN A 171 -6.26 -17.67 -5.83
C ASN A 171 -7.21 -18.45 -4.89
N LYS A 172 -6.67 -19.06 -3.83
CA LYS A 172 -7.45 -19.84 -2.86
C LYS A 172 -8.08 -18.99 -1.76
N PHE A 173 -7.46 -17.87 -1.39
CA PHE A 173 -7.83 -17.09 -0.21
C PHE A 173 -8.12 -15.62 -0.52
N THR A 174 -7.12 -14.82 -0.87
CA THR A 174 -7.26 -13.36 -0.93
C THR A 174 -8.34 -12.93 -1.91
N SER A 175 -8.35 -13.51 -3.12
CA SER A 175 -9.37 -13.25 -4.14
C SER A 175 -10.76 -13.55 -3.60
N LYS A 176 -10.97 -14.71 -2.97
CA LYS A 176 -12.26 -15.13 -2.41
C LYS A 176 -12.71 -14.22 -1.29
N LEU A 177 -11.79 -13.85 -0.40
CA LEU A 177 -12.08 -12.97 0.73
C LEU A 177 -12.54 -11.58 0.25
N LEU A 178 -11.94 -11.09 -0.84
CA LEU A 178 -12.25 -9.80 -1.44
C LEU A 178 -13.35 -9.87 -2.54
N GLY A 179 -13.94 -11.04 -2.77
CA GLY A 179 -15.07 -11.22 -3.69
C GLY A 179 -14.72 -11.44 -5.17
N TYR A 180 -13.44 -11.65 -5.50
CA TYR A 180 -12.97 -11.96 -6.85
C TYR A 180 -12.99 -13.48 -7.11
N ARG A 181 -13.19 -13.86 -8.38
CA ARG A 181 -13.24 -15.28 -8.77
C ARG A 181 -11.86 -15.91 -8.85
N THR A 182 -10.84 -15.17 -9.28
CA THR A 182 -9.48 -15.70 -9.49
C THR A 182 -8.43 -14.73 -8.98
N ALA A 183 -7.18 -15.21 -8.83
CA ALA A 183 -6.03 -14.34 -8.59
C ALA A 183 -5.85 -13.30 -9.72
N ASP A 184 -6.11 -13.67 -10.97
CA ASP A 184 -5.93 -12.75 -12.10
C ASP A 184 -6.96 -11.61 -12.08
N GLU A 185 -8.22 -11.92 -11.75
CA GLU A 185 -9.25 -10.90 -11.55
C GLU A 185 -8.90 -9.99 -10.37
N TYR A 186 -8.42 -10.57 -9.26
CA TYR A 186 -7.93 -9.82 -8.12
C TYR A 186 -6.79 -8.87 -8.53
N TYR A 187 -5.74 -9.38 -9.19
CA TYR A 187 -4.58 -8.60 -9.62
C TYR A 187 -4.95 -7.48 -10.58
N LYS A 188 -5.81 -7.74 -11.56
CA LYS A 188 -6.31 -6.69 -12.44
C LYS A 188 -7.00 -5.57 -11.65
N ASN A 189 -7.90 -5.92 -10.74
CA ASN A 189 -8.64 -4.91 -9.96
C ASN A 189 -7.75 -4.14 -8.96
N ILE A 190 -6.71 -4.77 -8.41
CA ILE A 190 -5.79 -4.12 -7.48
C ILE A 190 -4.61 -3.40 -8.13
N SER A 191 -4.52 -3.38 -9.46
CA SER A 191 -3.44 -2.70 -10.17
C SER A 191 -3.72 -1.21 -10.32
N SER A 192 -2.92 -0.36 -9.68
CA SER A 192 -3.07 1.11 -9.71
C SER A 192 -2.94 1.72 -11.10
N ILE A 193 -2.24 1.06 -12.03
CA ILE A 193 -2.06 1.53 -13.41
C ILE A 193 -3.39 1.84 -14.13
N HIS A 194 -4.48 1.15 -13.77
CA HIS A 194 -5.79 1.34 -14.40
C HIS A 194 -6.60 2.53 -13.87
N TYR A 195 -6.07 3.26 -12.89
CA TYR A 195 -6.81 4.31 -12.17
C TYR A 195 -6.06 5.63 -12.09
N ILE A 196 -4.76 5.65 -12.39
CA ILE A 196 -3.90 6.83 -12.19
C ILE A 196 -4.22 7.98 -13.16
N ASP A 197 -4.81 7.68 -14.31
CA ASP A 197 -5.32 8.67 -15.27
C ASP A 197 -6.44 9.55 -14.69
N GLN A 198 -7.20 9.02 -13.72
CA GLN A 198 -8.29 9.74 -13.06
C GLN A 198 -7.84 10.64 -11.90
N ILE A 199 -6.58 10.56 -11.47
CA ILE A 199 -6.07 11.33 -10.33
C ILE A 199 -6.07 12.84 -10.63
N LYS A 200 -6.64 13.63 -9.71
CA LYS A 200 -6.86 15.09 -9.87
C LYS A 200 -5.99 15.99 -8.99
N ILE A 201 -5.15 15.42 -8.14
CA ILE A 201 -4.28 16.16 -7.21
C ILE A 201 -2.81 15.86 -7.52
N PRO A 202 -1.87 16.74 -7.13
CA PRO A 202 -0.44 16.46 -7.28
C PRO A 202 -0.03 15.17 -6.57
N VAL A 203 0.62 14.26 -7.30
CA VAL A 203 1.18 13.01 -6.75
C VAL A 203 2.62 12.82 -7.21
N LEU A 204 3.52 12.62 -6.25
CA LEU A 204 4.91 12.25 -6.49
C LEU A 204 5.09 10.74 -6.34
N PHE A 205 5.53 10.06 -7.40
CA PHE A 205 5.98 8.68 -7.36
C PHE A 205 7.50 8.61 -7.28
N ILE A 206 8.03 7.77 -6.41
CA ILE A 206 9.48 7.51 -6.29
C ILE A 206 9.71 6.01 -6.52
N GLN A 207 10.48 5.67 -7.54
CA GLN A 207 10.73 4.31 -8.00
C GLN A 207 12.23 4.06 -8.18
N SER A 208 12.67 2.82 -8.04
CA SER A 208 14.05 2.42 -8.36
C SER A 208 14.06 1.26 -9.35
N LYS A 209 15.07 1.24 -10.23
CA LYS A 209 15.25 0.18 -11.23
C LYS A 209 15.78 -1.12 -10.63
N ASP A 210 16.53 -1.02 -9.53
CA ASP A 210 17.10 -2.15 -8.78
C ASP A 210 16.16 -2.71 -7.71
N ASP A 211 14.87 -2.37 -7.74
CA ASP A 211 13.90 -2.87 -6.78
C ASP A 211 13.77 -4.42 -6.91
N PRO A 212 14.04 -5.19 -5.84
CA PRO A 212 14.00 -6.66 -5.89
C PRO A 212 12.57 -7.23 -5.98
N ILE A 213 11.54 -6.40 -5.73
CA ILE A 213 10.12 -6.77 -5.74
C ILE A 213 9.45 -6.25 -7.02
N LEU A 214 9.80 -5.04 -7.45
CA LEU A 214 9.18 -4.35 -8.58
C LEU A 214 10.12 -4.28 -9.77
N SER A 215 9.71 -4.81 -10.92
CA SER A 215 10.55 -4.75 -12.13
C SER A 215 10.41 -3.40 -12.82
N GLU A 216 11.53 -2.85 -13.31
CA GLU A 216 11.53 -1.65 -14.16
C GLU A 216 10.64 -1.79 -15.42
N ASN A 217 10.43 -3.02 -15.89
CA ASN A 217 9.55 -3.32 -17.02
C ASN A 217 8.05 -3.09 -16.73
N THR A 218 7.71 -2.80 -15.47
CA THR A 218 6.33 -2.52 -15.03
C THR A 218 6.08 -1.03 -14.77
N LEU A 219 7.06 -0.17 -15.06
CA LEU A 219 6.92 1.27 -14.86
C LEU A 219 5.96 1.87 -15.89
N PRO A 220 4.91 2.61 -15.47
CA PRO A 220 3.90 3.17 -16.34
C PRO A 220 4.30 4.58 -16.79
N ILE A 221 5.40 4.66 -17.54
CA ILE A 221 6.01 5.94 -17.94
C ILE A 221 5.01 6.77 -18.75
N ASP A 222 4.32 6.13 -19.70
CA ASP A 222 3.38 6.80 -20.59
C ASP A 222 2.11 7.24 -19.84
N GLU A 223 1.55 6.38 -18.98
CA GLU A 223 0.36 6.70 -18.19
C GLU A 223 0.63 7.84 -17.20
N VAL A 224 1.83 7.89 -16.60
CA VAL A 224 2.25 9.02 -15.76
C VAL A 224 2.36 10.31 -16.59
N ASN A 225 3.02 10.27 -17.74
CA ASN A 225 3.19 11.45 -18.60
C ASN A 225 1.86 11.99 -19.15
N ASN A 226 0.85 11.13 -19.30
CA ASN A 226 -0.48 11.52 -19.77
C ASN A 226 -1.33 12.27 -18.72
N ASN A 227 -0.91 12.30 -17.44
CA ASN A 227 -1.60 13.04 -16.40
C ASN A 227 -0.69 14.12 -15.78
N LYS A 228 -1.02 15.39 -16.05
CA LYS A 228 -0.28 16.58 -15.58
C LYS A 228 -0.11 16.70 -14.07
N ASN A 229 -0.91 15.98 -13.28
CA ASN A 229 -0.84 15.99 -11.83
C ASN A 229 0.19 14.98 -11.29
N LEU A 230 0.75 14.11 -12.14
CA LEU A 230 1.64 13.05 -11.71
C LEU A 230 3.09 13.41 -12.04
N ILE A 231 3.97 13.13 -11.09
CA ILE A 231 5.42 13.27 -11.24
C ILE A 231 6.02 11.93 -10.85
N MET A 232 6.95 11.40 -11.63
CA MET A 232 7.66 10.18 -11.26
C MET A 232 9.18 10.37 -11.32
N ILE A 233 9.84 10.08 -10.19
CA ILE A 233 11.28 9.96 -10.08
C ILE A 233 11.62 8.48 -10.23
N VAL A 234 12.50 8.15 -11.18
CA VAL A 234 13.04 6.79 -11.36
C VAL A 234 14.55 6.84 -11.15
N THR A 235 15.05 6.20 -10.09
CA THR A 235 16.49 6.12 -9.81
C THR A 235 17.08 4.80 -10.30
N ASN A 236 18.38 4.80 -10.60
CA ASN A 236 19.10 3.56 -10.93
C ASN A 236 19.21 2.64 -9.72
N THR A 237 19.40 3.20 -8.53
CA THR A 237 19.54 2.45 -7.28
C THR A 237 18.64 3.01 -6.18
N GLY A 238 18.22 2.12 -5.27
CA GLY A 238 17.31 2.45 -4.19
C GLY A 238 16.76 1.22 -3.45
N GLY A 239 16.69 0.07 -4.13
CA GLY A 239 15.96 -1.09 -3.64
C GLY A 239 14.50 -0.77 -3.32
N HIS A 240 13.80 -1.69 -2.64
CA HIS A 240 12.35 -1.54 -2.49
C HIS A 240 11.90 -0.40 -1.58
N VAL A 241 12.61 -0.04 -0.51
CA VAL A 241 12.31 1.13 0.36
C VAL A 241 13.59 1.57 1.07
N GLY A 242 14.71 1.42 0.36
CA GLY A 242 16.06 1.57 0.90
C GLY A 242 16.55 2.99 0.75
N TRP A 243 17.00 3.32 -0.48
CA TRP A 243 17.58 4.62 -0.85
C TRP A 243 18.54 5.14 0.22
N PHE A 244 19.39 4.23 0.72
CA PHE A 244 20.34 4.55 1.77
C PHE A 244 21.46 5.42 1.21
N GLU A 245 21.81 6.46 1.95
CA GLU A 245 22.94 7.36 1.70
C GLU A 245 23.76 7.55 2.97
N GLY A 246 25.05 7.84 2.80
CA GLY A 246 25.99 8.07 3.91
C GLY A 246 26.63 6.78 4.45
N LEU A 247 27.94 6.82 4.68
CA LEU A 247 28.74 5.66 5.06
C LEU A 247 28.67 5.32 6.57
N PHE A 248 28.68 6.34 7.43
CA PHE A 248 28.78 6.15 8.90
C PHE A 248 27.46 6.31 9.65
N GLN A 249 26.47 6.97 9.03
CA GLN A 249 25.13 7.15 9.56
C GLN A 249 24.14 7.04 8.40
N PRO A 250 23.86 5.81 7.92
CA PRO A 250 23.03 5.61 6.75
C PRO A 250 21.63 6.20 7.01
N LYS A 251 21.18 7.04 6.08
CA LYS A 251 19.84 7.66 6.09
C LYS A 251 19.12 7.31 4.79
N ARG A 252 17.80 7.39 4.78
CA ARG A 252 17.01 7.20 3.57
C ARG A 252 16.80 8.55 2.90
N TRP A 253 17.40 8.77 1.73
CA TRP A 253 17.36 10.09 1.10
C TRP A 253 15.96 10.46 0.61
N TYR A 254 15.14 9.48 0.19
CA TYR A 254 13.79 9.72 -0.35
C TYR A 254 12.85 10.46 0.62
N LEU A 255 13.14 10.42 1.92
CA LEU A 255 12.37 11.14 2.94
C LEU A 255 12.42 12.67 2.71
N LYS A 256 13.54 13.18 2.20
CA LYS A 256 13.73 14.61 1.94
C LYS A 256 12.81 15.11 0.82
N PRO A 257 12.86 14.61 -0.44
CA PRO A 257 11.97 15.08 -1.50
C PRO A 257 10.50 14.76 -1.19
N THR A 258 10.20 13.71 -0.42
CA THR A 258 8.84 13.40 0.03
C THR A 258 8.25 14.55 0.84
N LEU A 259 9.00 15.08 1.81
CA LEU A 259 8.53 16.17 2.64
C LEU A 259 8.67 17.53 1.96
N GLU A 260 9.72 17.78 1.19
CA GLU A 260 9.84 19.03 0.43
C GLU A 260 8.70 19.20 -0.58
N PHE A 261 8.23 18.11 -1.19
CA PHE A 261 7.07 18.13 -2.08
C PHE A 261 5.77 18.51 -1.33
N ILE A 262 5.54 17.93 -0.15
CA ILE A 262 4.37 18.23 0.67
C ILE A 262 4.46 19.66 1.23
N ASP A 263 5.61 20.06 1.77
CA ASP A 263 5.86 21.38 2.35
C ASP A 263 5.64 22.49 1.32
N TYR A 264 6.08 22.28 0.08
CA TYR A 264 5.85 23.23 -1.00
C TYR A 264 4.36 23.39 -1.31
N LEU A 265 3.60 22.29 -1.36
CA LEU A 265 2.16 22.34 -1.67
C LEU A 265 1.33 22.91 -0.51
N GLU A 266 1.74 22.68 0.74
CA GLU A 266 1.14 23.33 1.91
C GLU A 266 1.30 24.85 1.84
N GLN A 267 2.44 25.36 1.38
CA GLN A 267 2.68 26.81 1.25
C GLN A 267 1.84 27.47 0.13
N LEU A 268 1.31 26.69 -0.82
CA LEU A 268 0.48 27.19 -1.90
C LEU A 268 -1.02 27.25 -1.54
N ASN A 269 -1.43 26.56 -0.48
CA ASN A 269 -2.82 26.51 -0.01
C ASN A 269 -3.11 27.59 1.04
#